data_AF-A0AAF1KPM2-F1
#
_entry.id   AF-A0AAF1KPM2-F1
#
_cell.length_a   1.000
_cell.length_b   1.000
_cell.length_c   1.000
_cell.angle_alpha   90.00
_cell.angle_beta   90.00
_cell.angle_gamma   90.00
#
_symmetry.space_group_name_H-M   'P 1'
#
loop_
_entity.id
_entity.type
_entity.pdbx_description
1 polymer ?
#
loop_
_entity_poly.entity_id
_entity_poly.type
_entity_poly.pdbx_seq_one_letter_code
_entity_poly.pdbx_strand_id
1 'polypeptide(L)' 'MDPETMETAILAWSGIALPNAAARVGLADHLALIEAFAALRGTLAFEDEPSSFEAALRDEMEPPR' A
#
# COMPACT_ATOMS: atom_id res chain seq x y z
N MET A 1 -7.63 9.34 7.37
CA MET A 1 -6.39 9.57 8.14
C MET A 1 -6.27 11.08 8.30
N ASP A 2 -6.06 11.61 9.50
CA ASP A 2 -5.85 13.06 9.64
C ASP A 2 -4.44 13.47 9.15
N PRO A 3 -4.22 14.77 8.81
CA PRO A 3 -2.94 15.24 8.30
C PRO A 3 -1.76 14.97 9.24
N GLU A 4 -1.94 15.11 10.56
CA GLU A 4 -0.89 14.91 11.57
C GLU A 4 -0.38 13.46 11.60
N THR A 5 -1.29 12.51 11.46
CA THR A 5 -0.98 11.08 11.32
C THR A 5 -0.19 10.80 10.04
N MET A 6 -0.49 11.50 8.93
CA MET A 6 0.26 11.38 7.68
C MET A 6 1.67 11.97 7.80
N GLU A 7 1.85 13.13 8.42
CA GLU A 7 3.19 13.72 8.61
C GLU A 7 4.08 12.80 9.44
N THR A 8 3.52 12.20 10.50
CA THR A 8 4.21 11.23 11.35
C THR A 8 4.63 9.99 10.55
N ALA A 9 3.74 9.45 9.71
CA ALA A 9 4.05 8.31 8.86
C ALA A 9 5.14 8.64 7.83
N ILE A 10 5.06 9.80 7.18
CA ILE A 10 6.07 10.23 6.20
C ILE A 10 7.44 10.34 6.88
N LEU A 11 7.52 10.98 8.04
CA LEU A 11 8.78 11.09 8.77
C LEU A 11 9.32 9.71 9.17
N ALA A 12 8.46 8.82 9.69
CA ALA A 12 8.88 7.50 10.15
C ALA A 12 9.40 6.60 9.00
N TRP A 13 8.75 6.63 7.84
CA TRP A 13 9.06 5.72 6.73
C TRP A 13 10.07 6.29 5.73
N SER A 14 10.11 7.61 5.55
CA SER A 14 10.99 8.27 4.57
C SER A 14 12.09 9.11 5.18
N GLY A 15 12.02 9.42 6.48
CA GLY A 15 12.95 10.33 7.15
C GLY A 15 12.77 11.80 6.77
N ILE A 16 11.75 12.14 5.96
CA ILE A 16 11.50 13.49 5.48
C ILE A 16 10.48 14.18 6.38
N ALA A 17 10.87 15.31 6.96
CA ALA A 17 9.93 16.26 7.53
C ALA A 17 9.41 17.20 6.43
N LEU A 18 8.12 17.55 6.49
CA LEU A 18 7.53 18.48 5.53
C LEU A 18 8.21 19.86 5.66
N PRO A 19 8.87 20.36 4.59
CA PRO A 19 9.80 21.47 4.71
C PRO A 19 9.11 22.84 4.82
N ASN A 20 7.83 22.96 4.47
CA ASN A 20 7.10 24.23 4.48
C ASN A 20 5.57 24.03 4.52
N ALA A 21 4.83 25.13 4.65
CA ALA A 21 3.37 25.12 4.70
C ALA A 21 2.71 24.64 3.40
N ALA A 22 3.30 24.94 2.23
CA ALA A 22 2.76 24.48 0.95
C ALA A 22 2.78 22.94 0.85
N ALA A 23 3.82 22.29 1.38
CA ALA A 23 3.91 20.83 1.44
C ALA A 23 2.80 20.23 2.34
N ARG A 24 2.44 20.89 3.44
CA ARG A 24 1.31 20.45 4.30
C ARG A 24 -0.04 20.62 3.61
N VAL A 25 -0.22 21.70 2.85
CA VAL A 25 -1.46 21.91 2.08
C VAL A 25 -1.60 20.85 0.99
N GLY A 26 -0.53 20.56 0.24
CA GLY A 26 -0.54 19.51 -0.78
C GLY A 26 -0.75 18.09 -0.22
N LEU A 27 -0.47 17.87 1.07
CA LEU A 27 -0.77 16.61 1.76
C LEU A 27 -2.28 16.28 1.73
N ALA A 28 -3.13 17.30 1.81
CA ALA A 28 -4.58 17.12 1.76
C ALA A 28 -5.04 16.56 0.40
N ASP A 29 -4.35 16.90 -0.69
CA ASP A 29 -4.66 16.40 -2.03
C ASP A 29 -4.33 14.90 -2.17
N HIS A 30 -3.41 14.38 -1.36
CA HIS A 30 -3.07 12.96 -1.35
C HIS A 30 -4.10 12.09 -0.64
N LEU A 31 -4.93 12.64 0.26
CA LEU A 31 -5.98 11.87 0.92
C LEU A 31 -6.97 11.29 -0.10
N ALA A 32 -7.44 12.12 -1.03
CA ALA A 32 -8.35 11.68 -2.09
C ALA A 32 -7.72 10.59 -2.97
N LEU A 33 -6.41 10.69 -3.23
CA LEU A 33 -5.68 9.68 -4.01
C LEU A 33 -5.54 8.35 -3.25
N ILE A 34 -5.24 8.40 -1.94
CA ILE A 34 -5.17 7.22 -1.08
C ILE A 34 -6.54 6.52 -1.02
N GLU A 35 -7.62 7.28 -0.87
CA GLU A 35 -8.99 6.75 -0.87
C GLU A 35 -9.35 6.12 -2.23
N ALA A 36 -8.97 6.75 -3.33
CA ALA A 36 -9.16 6.20 -4.66
C ALA A 36 -8.42 4.86 -4.85
N PHE A 37 -7.16 4.75 -4.41
CA PHE A 37 -6.42 3.49 -4.43
C PHE A 37 -7.02 2.44 -3.49
N ALA A 38 -7.51 2.83 -2.32
CA ALA A 38 -8.18 1.92 -1.39
C ALA A 38 -9.47 1.34 -2.00
N ALA A 39 -10.26 2.17 -2.69
CA ALA A 39 -11.45 1.74 -3.41
C ALA A 39 -11.09 0.79 -4.57
N LEU A 40 -10.04 1.11 -5.33
CA LEU A 40 -9.56 0.28 -6.44
C LEU A 40 -9.04 -1.09 -5.97
N ARG A 41 -8.48 -1.19 -4.76
CA ARG A 41 -7.92 -2.44 -4.21
C ARG A 41 -8.91 -3.60 -4.18
N GLY A 42 -10.21 -3.33 -4.01
CA GLY A 42 -11.27 -4.36 -4.01
C GLY A 42 -11.82 -4.70 -5.39
N THR A 43 -11.45 -3.93 -6.43
CA THR A 43 -11.91 -4.14 -7.82
C THR A 43 -10.85 -4.80 -8.70
N LEU A 44 -9.59 -4.74 -8.28
CA LEU A 44 -8.52 -5.48 -8.92
C LEU A 44 -8.68 -6.95 -8.51
N ALA A 45 -9.21 -7.78 -9.41
CA ALA A 45 -9.02 -9.22 -9.33
C ALA A 45 -7.52 -9.46 -9.52
N PHE A 46 -6.77 -9.49 -8.42
CA PHE A 46 -5.52 -10.24 -8.40
C PHE A 46 -5.89 -11.63 -8.92
N GLU A 47 -5.24 -12.03 -10.01
CA GLU A 47 -5.68 -13.09 -10.93
C GLU A 47 -6.36 -14.27 -10.20
N ASP A 48 -7.45 -14.79 -10.79
CA ASP A 48 -8.23 -15.96 -10.33
C ASP A 48 -7.41 -17.26 -10.15
N GLU A 49 -6.08 -17.19 -10.22
CA GLU A 49 -5.21 -18.29 -9.84
C GLU A 49 -4.89 -18.17 -8.34
N PRO A 50 -5.05 -19.26 -7.56
CA PRO A 50 -4.77 -19.20 -6.14
C PRO A 50 -3.27 -19.05 -5.94
N SER A 51 -2.75 -17.83 -5.88
CA SER A 51 -1.45 -17.54 -5.26
C SER A 51 -1.54 -17.66 -3.73
N SER A 52 -2.32 -18.62 -3.24
CA SER A 52 -2.13 -19.10 -1.88
C SER A 52 -0.73 -19.71 -1.83
N PHE A 53 0.07 -19.27 -0.87
CA PHE A 53 1.42 -19.78 -0.64
C PHE A 53 1.47 -21.32 -0.67
N GLU A 54 0.43 -21.98 -0.15
CA GLU A 54 0.29 -23.45 -0.13
C GLU A 54 0.10 -24.10 -1.51
N ALA A 55 -0.55 -23.40 -2.47
CA ALA A 55 -0.71 -23.90 -3.83
C ALA A 55 0.62 -23.82 -4.59
N ALA A 56 1.29 -22.66 -4.52
CA ALA A 56 2.62 -22.48 -5.09
C ALA A 56 3.65 -23.44 -4.47
N LEU A 57 3.57 -23.67 -3.14
CA LEU A 57 4.43 -24.62 -2.46
C LEU A 57 4.24 -26.04 -2.99
N ARG A 58 3.01 -26.47 -3.26
CA ARG A 58 2.72 -27.80 -3.77
C ARG A 58 3.23 -28.01 -5.20
N ASP A 59 3.10 -27.01 -6.06
CA ASP A 59 3.55 -27.09 -7.45
C ASP A 59 5.08 -27.16 -7.56
N GLU A 60 5.79 -26.54 -6.62
CA GLU A 60 7.26 -26.53 -6.54
C GLU A 60 7.83 -27.70 -5.70
N MET A 61 7.00 -28.58 -5.14
CA MET A 61 7.49 -29.74 -4.38
C MET A 61 8.08 -30.80 -5.31
N GLU A 62 9.31 -31.22 -5.03
CA GLU A 62 9.96 -32.31 -5.75
C GLU A 62 9.20 -33.64 -5.52
N PRO A 63 8.89 -34.42 -6.57
CA PRO A 63 8.10 -35.63 -6.43
C PRO A 63 8.79 -36.67 -5.53
N PRO A 64 8.03 -37.41 -4.72
CA PRO A 64 8.60 -38.42 -3.83
C PRO A 64 9.29 -39.52 -4.65
N ARG A 65 10.47 -39.93 -4.18
CA ARG A 65 11.29 -41.01 -4.78
C ARG A 65 10.63 -42.37 -4.67
#